data_AF-A0A7J5WPT6-F1
#
_entry.id   AF-A0A7J5WPT6-F1
#
_cell.length_a   1.000
_cell.length_b   1.000
_cell.length_c   1.000
_cell.angle_alpha   90.00
_cell.angle_beta   90.00
_cell.angle_gamma   90.00
#
_symmetry.space_group_name_H-M   'P 1'
#
loop_
_entity.id
_entity.type
_entity.pdbx_description
1 polymer ?
#
loop_
_entity_poly.entity_id
_entity_poly.type
_entity_poly.pdbx_seq_one_letter_code
_entity_poly.pdbx_strand_id
1 'polypeptide(L)'
;MNKKIIVYVFFFLSLIFNACTKQVEQPTSGEKAAIELQRIIKEKNIMRVYPVRYDDIFPNFFPANTGTQWTFSNGFININYGLSDTYNLNYLRKYFIHSVALDNNTSAIALILYF
;
A
#
# COMPACT_ATOMS: atom_id res chain seq x y z
N MET A 1 -38.15 -15.18 51.19
CA MET A 1 -38.00 -14.97 49.74
C MET A 1 -36.59 -14.52 49.38
N ASN A 2 -35.73 -15.49 49.06
CA ASN A 2 -34.84 -15.57 47.89
C ASN A 2 -34.02 -14.33 47.45
N LYS A 3 -33.26 -13.69 48.35
CA LYS A 3 -32.23 -12.70 47.98
C LYS A 3 -30.92 -13.30 47.41
N LYS A 4 -30.74 -14.63 47.46
CA LYS A 4 -29.52 -15.32 47.02
C LYS A 4 -29.45 -15.62 45.51
N ILE A 5 -30.56 -15.47 44.77
CA ILE A 5 -30.64 -15.82 43.34
C ILE A 5 -30.12 -14.69 42.42
N ILE A 6 -30.18 -13.43 42.88
CA ILE A 6 -29.84 -12.26 42.05
C ILE A 6 -28.33 -12.16 41.75
N VAL A 7 -27.47 -12.71 42.62
CA VAL A 7 -26.00 -12.62 42.45
C VAL A 7 -25.49 -13.56 41.34
N TYR A 8 -26.15 -14.70 41.11
CA TYR A 8 -25.69 -15.66 40.11
C TYR A 8 -25.99 -15.25 38.67
N VAL A 9 -27.04 -14.45 38.45
CA VAL A 9 -27.42 -13.98 37.10
C VAL A 9 -26.41 -12.93 36.59
N PHE A 10 -25.84 -12.12 37.48
CA PHE A 10 -24.85 -11.10 37.10
C PHE A 10 -23.48 -11.70 36.76
N PHE A 11 -23.14 -12.86 37.32
CA PHE A 11 -21.85 -13.52 37.09
C PHE A 11 -21.79 -14.29 35.75
N PHE A 12 -22.93 -14.69 35.20
CA PHE A 12 -22.98 -15.38 33.90
C PHE A 12 -22.95 -14.43 32.70
N LEU A 13 -23.31 -13.15 32.87
CA LEU A 13 -23.38 -12.18 31.77
C LEU A 13 -22.02 -11.59 31.36
N SER A 14 -20.99 -11.71 32.22
CA SER A 14 -19.64 -11.19 31.93
C SER A 14 -18.78 -12.11 31.06
N LEU A 15 -19.19 -13.37 30.88
CA LEU A 15 -18.42 -14.38 30.13
C LEU A 15 -18.60 -14.31 28.61
N ILE A 16 -19.53 -13.50 28.10
CA ILE A 16 -19.87 -13.44 26.67
C ILE A 16 -19.03 -12.41 25.90
N PHE A 17 -18.20 -11.60 26.59
CA PHE A 17 -17.46 -10.49 25.95
C PHE A 17 -16.02 -10.82 25.52
N ASN A 18 -15.53 -12.05 25.67
CA ASN A 18 -14.08 -12.32 25.61
C ASN A 18 -13.55 -13.16 24.44
N ALA A 19 -14.29 -13.36 23.35
CA ALA A 19 -13.78 -14.21 22.27
C ALA A 19 -14.09 -13.68 20.86
N CYS A 20 -13.75 -12.43 20.59
CA CYS A 20 -13.40 -12.02 19.24
C CYS A 20 -12.01 -11.38 19.27
N THR A 21 -11.00 -12.19 19.59
CA THR A 21 -9.62 -11.84 19.28
C THR A 21 -9.47 -11.96 17.77
N LYS A 22 -9.67 -10.85 17.05
CA LYS A 22 -9.29 -10.76 15.64
C LYS A 22 -7.81 -11.14 15.57
N GLN A 23 -7.51 -12.33 15.07
CA GLN A 23 -6.14 -12.74 14.82
C GLN A 23 -5.55 -11.68 13.90
N VAL A 24 -4.55 -10.95 14.41
CA VAL A 24 -3.80 -10.01 13.60
C VAL A 24 -2.91 -10.86 12.71
N GLU A 25 -3.41 -11.16 11.51
CA GLU A 25 -2.63 -11.86 10.51
C GLU A 25 -1.34 -11.07 10.24
N GLN A 26 -0.22 -11.79 10.17
CA GLN A 26 1.04 -11.15 9.83
C GLN A 26 0.97 -10.61 8.40
N PRO A 27 1.50 -9.40 8.13
CA PRO A 27 1.51 -8.83 6.79
C PRO A 27 2.20 -9.76 5.79
N THR A 28 1.56 -9.93 4.64
CA THR A 28 2.13 -10.60 3.47
C THR A 28 3.35 -9.85 2.93
N SER A 29 4.14 -10.47 2.06
CA SER A 29 5.30 -9.81 1.44
C SER A 29 4.89 -8.55 0.67
N GLY A 30 3.78 -8.61 -0.06
CA GLY A 30 3.22 -7.46 -0.77
C GLY A 30 2.78 -6.33 0.15
N GLU A 31 2.19 -6.64 1.30
CA GLU A 31 1.82 -5.61 2.29
C GLU A 31 3.04 -4.98 2.95
N LYS A 32 4.09 -5.77 3.23
CA LYS A 32 5.38 -5.23 3.71
C LYS A 32 6.00 -4.28 2.68
N ALA A 33 6.00 -4.65 1.41
CA ALA A 33 6.45 -3.80 0.32
C ALA A 33 5.58 -2.53 0.20
N ALA A 34 4.25 -2.63 0.33
CA ALA A 34 3.36 -1.48 0.32
C ALA A 34 3.71 -0.48 1.43
N ILE A 35 3.91 -0.96 2.66
CA ILE A 35 4.29 -0.13 3.81
C ILE A 35 5.64 0.57 3.55
N GLU A 36 6.62 -0.15 3.01
CA GLU A 36 7.93 0.42 2.68
C GLU A 36 7.82 1.51 1.61
N LEU A 37 7.11 1.24 0.51
CA LEU A 37 6.94 2.21 -0.57
C LEU A 37 6.16 3.45 -0.11
N GLN A 38 5.10 3.27 0.68
CA GLN A 38 4.36 4.38 1.28
C GLN A 38 5.25 5.25 2.16
N ARG A 39 6.12 4.64 2.97
CA ARG A 39 7.10 5.35 3.80
C ARG A 39 8.06 6.16 2.93
N ILE A 40 8.63 5.55 1.89
CA ILE A 40 9.57 6.20 0.97
C ILE A 40 8.92 7.38 0.24
N ILE A 41 7.72 7.18 -0.28
CA ILE A 41 6.96 8.22 -0.98
C ILE A 41 6.77 9.43 -0.07
N LYS A 42 6.38 9.20 1.18
CA LYS A 42 6.19 10.26 2.18
C LYS A 42 7.50 10.96 2.53
N GLU A 43 8.56 10.21 2.83
CA GLU A 43 9.86 10.77 3.25
C GLU A 43 10.54 11.58 2.15
N LYS A 44 10.37 11.19 0.89
CA LYS A 44 11.04 11.80 -0.27
C LYS A 44 10.14 12.75 -1.06
N ASN A 45 8.91 13.00 -0.59
CA ASN A 45 7.90 13.80 -1.30
C ASN A 45 7.74 13.37 -2.76
N ILE A 46 7.66 12.06 -3.00
CA ILE A 46 7.50 11.52 -4.36
C ILE A 46 6.07 11.78 -4.82
N MET A 47 5.92 12.53 -5.91
CA MET A 47 4.61 12.80 -6.49
C MET A 47 4.23 11.82 -7.60
N ARG A 48 5.19 11.05 -8.11
CA ARG A 48 5.02 10.23 -9.32
C ARG A 48 5.48 8.80 -9.10
N VAL A 49 4.67 7.85 -9.55
CA VAL A 49 5.00 6.42 -9.57
C VAL A 49 4.85 5.89 -10.98
N TYR A 50 5.86 5.17 -11.46
CA TYR A 50 5.91 4.61 -12.81
C TYR A 50 6.17 3.11 -12.76
N PRO A 51 5.23 2.27 -13.27
CA PRO A 51 5.47 0.85 -13.42
C PRO A 51 6.29 0.57 -14.69
N VAL A 52 7.23 -0.37 -14.59
CA VAL A 52 8.11 -0.82 -15.67
C VAL A 52 8.22 -2.35 -15.57
N ARG A 53 8.38 -3.04 -16.71
CA ARG A 53 8.64 -4.48 -16.70
C ARG A 53 10.08 -4.74 -16.26
N TYR A 54 10.32 -5.83 -15.55
CA TYR A 54 11.61 -6.14 -14.91
C TYR A 54 12.83 -6.09 -15.83
N ASP A 55 12.65 -6.40 -17.11
CA ASP A 55 13.70 -6.43 -18.13
C ASP A 55 13.65 -5.28 -19.15
N ASP A 56 12.71 -4.34 -18.97
CA ASP A 56 12.65 -3.16 -19.83
C ASP A 56 13.75 -2.16 -19.48
N ILE A 57 14.21 -1.42 -20.49
CA ILE A 57 15.15 -0.32 -20.33
C ILE A 57 14.46 0.80 -19.52
N PHE A 58 15.24 1.55 -18.74
CA PHE A 58 14.73 2.73 -18.04
C PHE A 58 13.97 3.65 -19.01
N PRO A 59 12.69 3.99 -18.74
CA PRO A 59 11.91 4.78 -19.66
C PRO A 59 12.57 6.13 -19.92
N ASN A 60 12.56 6.58 -21.18
CA ASN A 60 13.10 7.89 -21.57
C ASN A 60 12.00 8.94 -21.78
N PHE A 61 10.74 8.58 -21.56
CA PHE A 61 9.58 9.44 -21.77
C PHE A 61 8.64 9.39 -20.56
N PHE A 62 8.39 10.55 -19.96
CA PHE A 62 7.55 10.70 -18.78
C PHE A 62 6.54 11.83 -18.98
N PRO A 63 5.29 11.52 -19.36
CA PRO A 63 4.27 12.54 -19.51
C PRO A 63 3.99 13.27 -18.20
N ALA A 64 3.94 14.60 -18.23
CA ALA A 64 3.72 15.41 -17.04
C ALA A 64 2.36 15.14 -16.36
N ASN A 65 1.38 14.57 -17.05
CA ASN A 65 0.05 14.27 -16.52
C ASN A 65 -0.13 12.81 -16.04
N THR A 66 0.93 11.99 -16.03
CA THR A 66 0.83 10.55 -15.68
C THR A 66 1.60 10.19 -14.41
N GLY A 67 1.23 9.08 -13.78
CA GLY A 67 1.87 8.53 -12.58
C GLY A 67 1.59 9.33 -11.30
N THR A 68 0.76 10.37 -11.36
CA THR A 68 0.44 11.27 -10.23
C THR A 68 -0.71 10.77 -9.36
N GLN A 69 -1.47 9.78 -9.83
CA GLN A 69 -2.56 9.16 -9.10
C GLN A 69 -2.22 7.68 -8.89
N TRP A 70 -2.15 7.29 -7.62
CA TRP A 70 -1.87 5.93 -7.22
C TRP A 70 -2.49 5.66 -5.84
N THR A 71 -2.86 4.41 -5.59
CA THR A 71 -3.40 3.97 -4.30
C THR A 71 -2.87 2.58 -3.95
N PHE A 72 -2.66 2.33 -2.66
CA PHE A 72 -2.26 1.02 -2.15
C PHE A 72 -3.47 0.32 -1.52
N SER A 73 -3.57 -0.99 -1.74
CA SER A 73 -4.59 -1.83 -1.09
C SER A 73 -4.10 -3.28 -1.01
N ASN A 74 -4.07 -3.85 0.20
CA ASN A 74 -3.81 -5.28 0.44
C ASN A 74 -2.61 -5.88 -0.33
N GLY A 75 -1.48 -5.16 -0.38
CA GLY A 75 -0.29 -5.60 -1.11
C GLY A 75 -0.33 -5.40 -2.62
N PHE A 76 -1.26 -4.58 -3.12
CA PHE A 76 -1.31 -4.10 -4.49
C PHE A 76 -1.12 -2.59 -4.54
N ILE A 77 -0.67 -2.10 -5.70
CA ILE A 77 -0.67 -0.68 -6.05
C ILE A 77 -1.46 -0.48 -7.34
N ASN A 78 -2.48 0.37 -7.31
CA ASN A 78 -3.11 0.88 -8.51
C ASN A 78 -2.38 2.16 -8.94
N ILE A 79 -2.03 2.28 -10.21
CA ILE A 79 -1.32 3.44 -10.77
C ILE A 79 -2.04 3.87 -12.04
N ASN A 80 -2.34 5.16 -12.16
CA ASN A 80 -2.77 5.75 -13.41
C ASN A 80 -1.55 6.27 -14.20
N TYR A 81 -1.10 5.51 -15.18
CA TYR A 81 0.03 5.86 -16.06
C TYR A 81 -0.41 5.79 -17.54
N GLY A 82 -1.39 6.61 -17.90
CA GLY A 82 -2.04 6.59 -19.22
C GLY A 82 -3.26 5.66 -19.23
N LEU A 83 -3.15 4.51 -18.58
CA LEU A 83 -4.26 3.64 -18.19
C LEU A 83 -4.14 3.32 -16.69
N SER A 84 -5.27 3.07 -16.02
CA SER A 84 -5.29 2.65 -14.62
C SER A 84 -5.09 1.15 -14.54
N ASP A 85 -3.94 0.74 -14.02
CA ASP A 85 -3.55 -0.66 -13.86
C ASP A 85 -3.20 -0.97 -12.41
N THR A 86 -3.40 -2.23 -12.02
CA THR A 86 -3.14 -2.71 -10.67
C THR A 86 -2.01 -3.73 -10.68
N TYR A 87 -0.99 -3.48 -9.85
CA TYR A 87 0.22 -4.29 -9.76
C TYR A 87 0.31 -4.98 -8.41
N ASN A 88 0.58 -6.29 -8.42
CA ASN A 88 0.78 -7.08 -7.21
C ASN A 88 2.21 -6.90 -6.70
N LEU A 89 2.36 -6.33 -5.51
CA LEU A 89 3.67 -6.01 -4.93
C LEU A 89 4.46 -7.25 -4.50
N ASN A 90 3.83 -8.43 -4.44
CA ASN A 90 4.58 -9.69 -4.29
C ASN A 90 5.51 -9.96 -5.49
N TYR A 91 5.24 -9.36 -6.65
CA TYR A 91 6.09 -9.48 -7.84
C TYR A 91 7.04 -8.29 -8.01
N LEU A 92 7.02 -7.29 -7.12
CA LEU A 92 7.97 -6.19 -7.19
C LEU A 92 9.40 -6.72 -7.01
N ARG A 93 10.25 -6.53 -8.02
CA ARG A 93 11.63 -7.01 -8.02
C ARG A 93 12.61 -5.99 -7.49
N LYS A 94 12.42 -4.72 -7.89
CA LYS A 94 13.28 -3.60 -7.52
C LYS A 94 12.52 -2.28 -7.69
N TYR A 95 12.98 -1.24 -7.01
CA TYR A 95 12.51 0.11 -7.24
C TYR A 95 13.67 1.09 -7.29
N PHE A 96 13.49 2.21 -7.98
CA PHE A 96 14.44 3.32 -8.00
C PHE A 96 13.74 4.64 -7.73
N ILE A 97 14.44 5.55 -7.08
CA ILE A 97 14.02 6.94 -6.94
C ILE A 97 14.91 7.75 -7.86
N HIS A 98 14.32 8.44 -8.84
CA HIS A 98 15.08 9.18 -9.84
C HIS A 98 14.43 10.52 -10.16
N SER A 99 15.25 11.52 -10.48
CA SER A 99 14.77 12.75 -11.08
C SER A 99 14.57 12.50 -12.57
N VAL A 100 13.33 12.55 -13.03
CA VAL A 100 12.99 12.33 -14.44
C VAL A 100 12.65 13.65 -15.12
N ALA A 101 13.11 13.81 -16.36
CA ALA A 101 12.69 14.90 -17.23
C ALA A 101 11.28 14.62 -17.75
N LEU A 102 10.39 15.61 -17.64
CA LEU A 102 9.01 15.53 -18.11
C LEU A 102 8.87 16.19 -19.49
N ASP A 103 7.83 15.80 -20.22
CA ASP A 103 7.51 16.31 -21.57
C ASP A 103 7.16 17.81 -21.63
N ASN A 104 7.02 18.47 -20.48
CA ASN A 104 6.79 19.91 -20.35
C ASN A 104 8.06 20.71 -19.97
N ASN A 105 9.24 20.15 -20.20
CA ASN A 105 10.55 20.74 -19.86
C ASN A 105 10.79 20.97 -18.36
N THR A 106 10.07 20.27 -17.49
CA THR A 106 10.34 20.27 -16.05
C THR A 106 10.97 18.95 -15.61
N SER A 107 11.33 18.84 -14.33
CA SER A 107 11.77 17.58 -13.76
C SER A 107 11.05 17.30 -12.45
N ALA A 108 10.85 16.02 -12.15
CA ALA A 108 10.22 15.59 -10.92
C ALA A 108 10.89 14.34 -10.36
N ILE A 109 10.87 14.20 -9.04
CA ILE A 109 11.26 12.95 -8.38
C ILE A 109 10.16 11.93 -8.61
N ALA A 110 10.53 10.78 -9.17
CA ALA A 110 9.65 9.67 -9.43
C ALA A 110 10.16 8.39 -8.78
N LEU A 111 9.21 7.55 -8.37
CA LEU A 111 9.43 6.17 -7.95
C LEU A 111 9.18 5.24 -9.13
N ILE A 112 10.22 4.58 -9.61
CA ILE A 112 10.15 3.63 -10.72
C ILE A 112 10.08 2.22 -10.15
N LEU A 113 9.01 1.49 -10.44
CA LEU A 113 8.72 0.16 -9.92
C LEU A 113 8.92 -0.89 -11.01
N TYR A 114 9.80 -1.86 -10.79
CA TYR A 114 10.06 -2.94 -11.74
C TYR A 114 9.38 -4.23 -11.28
N PHE A 115 8.45 -4.73 -12.09
CA PHE A 115 7.67 -5.95 -11.86
C PHE A 115 8.11 -7.09 -12.78
#